data_AF-A0A940Q5A0-F1
#
_entry.id   AF-A0A940Q5A0-F1
#
_cell.length_a   1.000
_cell.length_b   1.000
_cell.length_c   1.000
_cell.angle_alpha   90.00
_cell.angle_beta   90.00
_cell.angle_gamma   90.00
#
_symmetry.space_group_name_H-M   'P 1'
#
loop_
_entity.id
_entity.type
_entity.pdbx_description
1 polymer ?
#
loop_
_entity_poly.entity_id
_entity_poly.type
_entity_poly.pdbx_seq_one_letter_code
_entity_poly.pdbx_strand_id
1 'polypeptide(L)'
;MMKKIIAFLACVLLMTACSKDSTISHDYRCFFVFDTSLHPLPCQLTGIVGNNGLFMKVEMSQRQGVVYLHTTRNYDNAVDDVRLSTAKENQVNYSLGANNCIIIGTSSYDFVLTCFDGQCANCMENDGGTNYPLTWTNSGLRLYCAKCKRSYDVNNGVVADGEPGRQLYRYQAALDGAVLRAWN
;
A
#
# COMPACT_ATOMS: atom_id res chain seq x y z
N MET A 1 -69.44 -3.26 -6.03
CA MET A 1 -68.91 -2.00 -5.44
C MET A 1 -67.38 -2.14 -5.32
N MET A 2 -66.59 -1.11 -5.63
CA MET A 2 -65.13 -1.25 -5.83
C MET A 2 -64.30 -0.78 -4.63
N LYS A 3 -63.22 -1.53 -4.32
CA LYS A 3 -62.01 -1.22 -3.52
C LYS A 3 -61.06 -2.43 -3.71
N LYS A 4 -59.79 -2.38 -4.15
CA LYS A 4 -58.64 -1.46 -3.92
C LYS A 4 -58.33 -1.32 -2.40
N ILE A 5 -57.12 -1.42 -1.86
CA ILE A 5 -55.73 -1.60 -2.36
C ILE A 5 -54.87 -2.02 -1.11
N ILE A 6 -53.76 -2.78 -1.11
CA ILE A 6 -52.89 -3.44 -2.12
C ILE A 6 -52.25 -4.71 -1.49
N ALA A 7 -51.32 -5.43 -2.16
CA ALA A 7 -50.58 -6.57 -1.58
C ALA A 7 -49.25 -6.16 -0.90
N PHE A 8 -48.85 -6.82 0.20
CA PHE A 8 -47.61 -6.52 0.94
C PHE A 8 -46.66 -7.74 0.98
N LEU A 9 -46.00 -8.01 -0.15
CA LEU A 9 -44.93 -9.01 -0.21
C LEU A 9 -43.63 -8.40 0.31
N ALA A 10 -43.34 -8.60 1.59
CA ALA A 10 -42.12 -8.11 2.23
C ALA A 10 -40.88 -8.93 1.82
N CYS A 11 -40.42 -8.73 0.58
CA CYS A 11 -39.12 -9.21 0.15
C CYS A 11 -38.03 -8.49 0.96
N VAL A 12 -37.51 -9.16 1.99
CA VAL A 12 -36.27 -8.77 2.66
C VAL A 12 -35.13 -8.96 1.66
N LEU A 13 -34.84 -7.89 0.92
CA LEU A 13 -33.64 -7.80 0.10
C LEU A 13 -32.43 -7.88 1.03
N LEU A 14 -31.84 -9.07 1.10
CA LEU A 14 -30.50 -9.27 1.65
C LEU A 14 -29.54 -8.42 0.82
N MET A 15 -29.26 -7.21 1.30
CA MET A 15 -28.16 -6.38 0.84
C MET A 15 -26.85 -7.05 1.27
N THR A 16 -26.50 -8.15 0.62
CA THR A 16 -25.14 -8.69 0.61
C THR A 16 -24.28 -7.65 -0.09
N ALA A 17 -23.78 -6.69 0.68
CA ALA A 17 -22.74 -5.79 0.25
C ALA A 17 -21.51 -6.64 -0.06
N CYS A 18 -21.38 -7.06 -1.33
CA CYS A 18 -20.13 -7.51 -1.88
C CYS A 18 -19.17 -6.32 -1.77
N SER A 19 -18.42 -6.30 -0.67
CA SER A 19 -17.41 -5.28 -0.39
C SER A 19 -16.39 -5.38 -1.50
N LYS A 20 -16.43 -4.38 -2.40
CA LYS A 20 -15.67 -4.33 -3.66
C LYS A 20 -14.31 -4.99 -3.55
N ASP A 21 -13.92 -5.72 -4.60
CA ASP A 21 -12.52 -5.99 -4.89
C ASP A 21 -11.68 -4.74 -4.63
N SER A 22 -10.51 -4.91 -4.00
CA SER A 22 -9.55 -3.81 -3.82
C SER A 22 -8.89 -3.51 -5.16
N THR A 23 -9.67 -2.86 -6.04
CA THR A 23 -9.30 -2.50 -7.40
C THR A 23 -7.99 -1.74 -7.40
N ILE A 24 -7.09 -2.12 -8.31
CA ILE A 24 -5.85 -1.40 -8.55
C ILE A 24 -6.19 0.06 -8.87
N SER A 25 -5.57 0.99 -8.13
CA SER A 25 -5.70 2.41 -8.40
C SER A 25 -4.79 2.78 -9.57
N HIS A 26 -5.27 3.65 -10.45
CA HIS A 26 -4.48 4.31 -11.49
C HIS A 26 -4.37 5.83 -11.24
N ASP A 27 -4.75 6.30 -10.04
CA ASP A 27 -4.85 7.72 -9.68
C ASP A 27 -3.46 8.37 -9.51
N TYR A 28 -2.47 7.60 -9.08
CA TYR A 28 -1.06 7.98 -8.98
C TYR A 28 -0.19 6.86 -9.53
N ARG A 29 0.80 7.20 -10.38
CA ARG A 29 1.66 6.22 -11.04
C ARG A 29 2.50 5.44 -10.02
N CYS A 30 2.49 4.12 -10.12
CA CYS A 30 3.44 3.23 -9.48
C CYS A 30 4.28 2.54 -10.57
N PHE A 31 5.60 2.61 -10.43
CA PHE A 31 6.56 1.78 -11.14
C PHE A 31 7.79 1.60 -10.26
N PHE A 32 7.80 0.49 -9.52
CA PHE A 32 8.87 0.06 -8.63
C PHE A 32 9.41 -1.30 -9.10
N VAL A 33 10.73 -1.39 -9.20
CA VAL A 33 11.45 -2.60 -9.61
C VAL A 33 12.75 -2.68 -8.80
N PHE A 34 12.87 -3.71 -7.96
CA PHE A 34 13.99 -3.91 -7.06
C PHE A 34 14.54 -5.33 -7.23
N ASP A 35 15.76 -5.44 -7.75
CA ASP A 35 16.43 -6.71 -7.98
C ASP A 35 17.25 -7.07 -6.74
N THR A 36 16.78 -8.05 -5.97
CA THR A 36 17.41 -8.46 -4.71
C THR A 36 18.80 -9.05 -4.90
N SER A 37 19.21 -9.40 -6.12
CA SER A 37 20.55 -9.92 -6.43
C SER A 37 21.62 -8.83 -6.57
N LEU A 38 21.23 -7.56 -6.72
CA LEU A 38 22.14 -6.43 -6.97
C LEU A 38 22.60 -5.71 -5.69
N HIS A 39 22.03 -6.04 -4.53
CA HIS A 39 22.32 -5.40 -3.26
C HIS A 39 22.86 -6.41 -2.23
N PRO A 40 23.92 -6.07 -1.47
CA PRO A 40 24.51 -7.00 -0.50
C PRO A 40 23.55 -7.26 0.66
N LEU A 41 23.60 -8.47 1.21
CA LEU A 41 22.86 -8.84 2.42
C LEU A 41 23.60 -8.36 3.68
N PRO A 42 22.88 -7.96 4.75
CA PRO A 42 21.43 -7.85 4.83
C PRO A 42 20.90 -6.54 4.22
N CYS A 43 19.89 -6.65 3.36
CA CYS A 43 19.10 -5.50 2.88
C CYS A 43 17.62 -5.77 3.18
N GLN A 44 16.90 -4.81 3.76
CA GLN A 44 15.58 -5.08 4.34
C GLN A 44 14.53 -5.53 3.33
N LEU A 45 14.55 -4.99 2.11
CA LEU A 45 13.62 -5.36 1.03
C LEU A 45 13.72 -6.84 0.64
N THR A 46 14.90 -7.45 0.77
CA THR A 46 15.09 -8.90 0.54
C THR A 46 14.34 -9.75 1.57
N GLY A 47 14.13 -9.22 2.78
CA GLY A 47 13.43 -9.91 3.86
C GLY A 47 11.94 -10.12 3.61
N ILE A 48 11.28 -9.28 2.79
CA ILE A 48 9.85 -9.44 2.44
C ILE A 48 9.59 -10.82 1.79
N VAL A 49 10.59 -11.35 1.08
CA VAL A 49 10.53 -12.65 0.42
C VAL A 49 10.39 -13.76 1.46
N GLY A 50 9.23 -14.43 1.47
CA GLY A 50 8.94 -15.58 2.32
C GLY A 50 8.55 -15.27 3.78
N ASN A 51 8.44 -14.01 4.18
CA ASN A 51 8.04 -13.62 5.54
C ASN A 51 6.63 -12.99 5.57
N ASN A 52 5.64 -13.79 5.96
CA ASN A 52 4.25 -13.37 6.09
C ASN A 52 4.08 -12.41 7.28
N GLY A 53 3.35 -11.32 7.09
CA GLY A 53 3.20 -10.23 8.07
C GLY A 53 4.36 -9.23 8.09
N LEU A 54 5.40 -9.41 7.27
CA LEU A 54 6.49 -8.46 7.12
C LEU A 54 6.17 -7.42 6.05
N PHE A 55 6.20 -6.15 6.45
CA PHE A 55 5.96 -5.00 5.58
C PHE A 55 7.08 -3.97 5.73
N MET A 56 7.39 -3.30 4.62
CA MET A 56 8.30 -2.16 4.55
C MET A 56 7.53 -0.94 4.07
N LYS A 57 7.72 0.19 4.74
CA LYS A 57 7.53 1.51 4.14
C LYS A 57 8.76 1.80 3.29
N VAL A 58 8.57 2.28 2.07
CA VAL A 58 9.65 2.51 1.10
C VAL A 58 9.50 3.92 0.54
N GLU A 59 10.47 4.78 0.82
CA GLU A 59 10.49 6.20 0.44
C GLU A 59 11.65 6.47 -0.51
N MET A 60 11.32 6.86 -1.74
CA MET A 60 12.30 7.18 -2.77
C MET A 60 12.71 8.66 -2.71
N SER A 61 14.02 8.90 -2.72
CA SER A 61 14.62 10.23 -2.91
C SER A 61 15.65 10.17 -4.04
N GLN A 62 15.80 11.26 -4.79
CA GLN A 62 16.88 11.39 -5.78
C GLN A 62 17.92 12.38 -5.25
N ARG A 63 19.19 11.97 -5.18
CA ARG A 63 20.31 12.73 -4.62
C ARG A 63 21.42 12.75 -5.67
N GLN A 64 21.72 13.92 -6.23
CA GLN A 64 22.71 14.09 -7.33
C GLN A 64 22.46 13.16 -8.54
N GLY A 65 21.19 13.01 -8.95
CA GLY A 65 20.77 12.14 -10.06
C GLY A 65 20.63 10.65 -9.69
N VAL A 66 21.27 10.19 -8.62
CA VAL A 66 21.22 8.81 -8.12
C VAL A 66 19.96 8.60 -7.28
N VAL A 67 19.32 7.44 -7.39
CA VAL A 67 18.10 7.11 -6.63
C VAL A 67 18.46 6.38 -5.32
N TYR A 68 17.79 6.75 -4.24
CA TYR A 68 17.94 6.18 -2.90
C TYR A 68 16.59 5.76 -2.35
N LEU A 69 16.48 4.53 -1.88
CA LEU A 69 15.32 4.01 -1.15
C LEU A 69 15.62 4.06 0.35
N HIS A 70 14.99 4.97 1.09
CA HIS A 70 14.91 4.84 2.54
C HIS A 70 13.80 3.85 2.86
N THR A 71 14.04 2.90 3.76
CA THR A 71 13.05 1.89 4.15
C THR A 71 12.85 1.86 5.65
N THR A 72 11.64 1.51 6.09
CA THR A 72 11.31 1.35 7.52
C THR A 72 10.46 0.10 7.72
N ARG A 73 10.99 -0.84 8.49
CA ARG A 73 10.34 -2.12 8.84
C ARG A 73 9.21 -1.95 9.84
N ASN A 74 8.13 -2.69 9.63
CA ASN A 74 6.88 -2.49 10.36
C ASN A 74 6.92 -2.85 11.85
N TYR A 75 7.57 -3.94 12.26
CA TYR A 75 7.47 -4.45 13.63
C TYR A 75 8.45 -3.83 14.63
N ASP A 76 9.59 -3.29 14.18
CA ASP A 76 10.64 -2.71 15.04
C ASP A 76 11.12 -1.30 14.62
N ASN A 77 10.60 -0.76 13.51
CA ASN A 77 11.04 0.50 12.91
C ASN A 77 12.54 0.52 12.54
N ALA A 78 13.16 -0.65 12.32
CA ALA A 78 14.51 -0.69 11.77
C ALA A 78 14.55 -0.03 10.38
N VAL A 79 15.63 0.67 10.06
CA VAL A 79 15.80 1.41 8.79
C VAL A 79 16.99 0.95 7.96
N ASP A 80 16.92 1.16 6.64
CA ASP A 80 17.96 0.81 5.65
C ASP A 80 17.86 1.78 4.45
N ASP A 81 19.00 2.29 3.97
CA ASP A 81 19.13 3.35 2.94
C ASP A 81 19.83 2.78 1.69
N VAL A 82 19.04 2.19 0.78
CA VAL A 82 19.57 1.46 -0.38
C VAL A 82 19.83 2.40 -1.55
N ARG A 83 21.10 2.49 -1.98
CA ARG A 83 21.52 3.27 -3.15
C ARG A 83 21.33 2.48 -4.45
N LEU A 84 20.35 2.87 -5.26
CA LEU A 84 20.17 2.34 -6.60
C LEU A 84 21.13 3.06 -7.56
N SER A 85 22.04 2.31 -8.16
CA SER A 85 23.16 2.86 -8.92
C SER A 85 23.81 1.92 -9.96
N THR A 86 23.35 0.67 -10.11
CA THR A 86 23.83 -0.20 -11.20
C THR A 86 23.36 0.30 -12.56
N ALA A 87 23.99 -0.16 -13.64
CA ALA A 87 23.57 0.20 -15.00
C ALA A 87 22.12 -0.20 -15.31
N LYS A 88 21.60 -1.25 -14.67
CA LYS A 88 20.20 -1.71 -14.79
C LYS A 88 19.24 -0.79 -14.02
N GLU A 89 19.57 -0.41 -12.79
CA GLU A 89 18.78 0.54 -12.00
C GLU A 89 18.73 1.94 -12.63
N ASN A 90 19.86 2.44 -13.14
CA ASN A 90 19.96 3.78 -13.73
C ASN A 90 19.14 3.95 -15.04
N GLN A 91 18.65 2.84 -15.62
CA GLN A 91 17.76 2.85 -16.78
C GLN A 91 16.26 2.87 -16.42
N VAL A 92 15.91 2.74 -15.13
CA VAL A 92 14.52 2.66 -14.66
C VAL A 92 13.98 4.04 -14.29
N ASN A 93 12.88 4.45 -14.95
CA ASN A 93 12.11 5.64 -14.59
C ASN A 93 11.11 5.32 -13.46
N TYR A 94 11.62 5.26 -12.23
CA TYR A 94 10.89 4.96 -11.01
C TYR A 94 9.76 5.95 -10.70
N SER A 95 8.69 5.47 -10.06
CA SER A 95 7.63 6.30 -9.49
C SER A 95 6.96 5.53 -8.35
N LEU A 96 6.92 6.08 -7.14
CA LEU A 96 6.41 5.38 -5.95
C LEU A 96 5.11 6.07 -5.47
N GLY A 97 4.08 6.05 -6.31
CA GLY A 97 2.77 6.60 -5.96
C GLY A 97 2.77 8.11 -5.78
N ALA A 98 1.82 8.60 -4.97
CA ALA A 98 1.43 10.00 -4.87
C ALA A 98 2.53 10.95 -4.38
N ASN A 99 3.45 10.46 -3.55
CA ASN A 99 4.51 11.26 -2.93
C ASN A 99 5.80 10.43 -2.76
N ASN A 100 6.16 9.65 -3.78
CA ASN A 100 7.35 8.78 -3.79
C ASN A 100 7.48 7.83 -2.59
N CYS A 101 6.35 7.39 -2.03
CA CYS A 101 6.29 6.47 -0.92
C CYS A 101 5.27 5.35 -1.19
N ILE A 102 5.69 4.09 -1.04
CA ILE A 102 4.80 2.92 -1.04
C ILE A 102 4.95 2.12 0.25
N ILE A 103 3.97 1.27 0.51
CA ILE A 103 3.99 0.24 1.56
C ILE A 103 3.91 -1.09 0.83
N ILE A 104 4.90 -1.96 1.02
CA ILE A 104 4.96 -3.25 0.33
C ILE A 104 5.34 -4.37 1.30
N GLY A 105 4.64 -5.49 1.21
CA GLY A 105 4.83 -6.61 2.13
C GLY A 105 3.91 -7.79 1.84
N THR A 106 4.20 -8.93 2.48
CA THR A 106 3.41 -10.15 2.35
C THR A 106 2.42 -10.19 3.51
N SER A 107 1.13 -10.39 3.23
CA SER A 107 0.09 -10.37 4.26
C SER A 107 0.25 -11.47 5.32
N SER A 108 -0.30 -11.25 6.51
CA SER A 108 -0.26 -12.24 7.60
C SER A 108 -1.44 -13.23 7.62
N TYR A 109 -2.39 -13.15 6.67
CA TYR A 109 -3.67 -13.88 6.73
C TYR A 109 -4.03 -14.63 5.43
N ASP A 110 -3.84 -14.01 4.26
CA ASP A 110 -4.01 -14.64 2.93
C ASP A 110 -2.66 -14.93 2.23
N PHE A 111 -1.56 -14.45 2.82
CA PHE A 111 -0.18 -14.61 2.34
C PHE A 111 0.08 -14.01 0.93
N VAL A 112 -0.78 -13.08 0.50
CA VAL A 112 -0.62 -12.36 -0.76
C VAL A 112 0.41 -11.23 -0.58
N LEU A 113 1.36 -11.13 -1.51
CA LEU A 113 2.21 -9.95 -1.65
C LEU A 113 1.35 -8.77 -2.11
N THR A 114 1.32 -7.69 -1.33
CA THR A 114 0.49 -6.52 -1.62
C THR A 114 1.32 -5.24 -1.57
N CYS A 115 0.90 -4.24 -2.35
CA CYS A 115 1.47 -2.91 -2.35
C CYS A 115 0.36 -1.86 -2.26
N PHE A 116 0.60 -0.83 -1.44
CA PHE A 116 -0.28 0.31 -1.25
C PHE A 116 0.49 1.62 -1.35
N ASP A 117 -0.20 2.71 -1.65
CA ASP A 117 0.36 4.06 -1.51
C ASP A 117 0.68 4.37 -0.03
N GLY A 118 1.82 5.02 0.21
CA GLY A 118 2.28 5.41 1.55
C GLY A 118 1.63 6.67 2.11
N GLN A 119 0.70 7.28 1.39
CA GLN A 119 -0.05 8.46 1.79
C GLN A 119 -1.51 8.13 2.09
N CYS A 120 -2.14 8.91 2.97
CA CYS A 120 -3.51 8.70 3.39
C CYS A 120 -4.52 8.97 2.26
N ALA A 121 -5.11 7.91 1.69
CA ALA A 121 -6.09 8.00 0.60
C ALA A 121 -7.26 8.95 0.92
N ASN A 122 -7.83 8.88 2.14
CA ASN A 122 -8.91 9.77 2.56
C ASN A 122 -8.50 11.25 2.67
N CYS A 123 -7.22 11.57 2.93
CA CYS A 123 -6.77 12.97 2.92
C CYS A 123 -6.49 13.46 1.50
N MET A 124 -5.92 12.62 0.64
CA MET A 124 -5.73 12.96 -0.78
C MET A 124 -7.06 13.22 -1.49
N GLU A 125 -8.10 12.43 -1.20
CA GLU A 125 -9.44 12.58 -1.77
C GLU A 125 -10.20 13.81 -1.23
N ASN A 126 -10.21 14.04 0.09
CA ASN A 126 -11.02 15.12 0.68
C ASN A 126 -10.33 16.49 0.70
N ASP A 127 -9.00 16.53 0.81
CA ASP A 127 -8.25 17.78 1.01
C ASP A 127 -7.41 18.19 -0.22
N GLY A 128 -7.17 17.27 -1.15
CA GLY A 128 -6.25 17.47 -2.27
C GLY A 128 -4.77 17.50 -1.87
N GLY A 129 -3.90 17.44 -2.88
CA GLY A 129 -2.45 17.27 -2.69
C GLY A 129 -2.07 15.87 -2.21
N THR A 130 -0.77 15.62 -2.04
CA THR A 130 -0.24 14.25 -1.81
C THR A 130 0.62 14.09 -0.56
N ASN A 131 0.88 15.16 0.20
CA ASN A 131 1.74 15.09 1.39
C ASN A 131 0.96 14.72 2.66
N TYR A 132 0.51 13.47 2.75
CA TYR A 132 -0.20 12.92 3.92
C TYR A 132 0.41 11.59 4.38
N PRO A 133 1.70 11.57 4.76
CA PRO A 133 2.45 10.34 4.97
C PRO A 133 1.85 9.50 6.10
N LEU A 134 1.81 8.20 5.86
CA LEU A 134 1.41 7.19 6.84
C LEU A 134 2.63 6.74 7.65
N THR A 135 2.41 6.52 8.94
CA THR A 135 3.45 6.05 9.88
C THR A 135 3.07 4.71 10.48
N TRP A 136 4.05 3.85 10.76
CA TRP A 136 3.81 2.62 11.51
C TRP A 136 3.24 2.91 12.89
N THR A 137 2.30 2.08 13.33
CA THR A 137 1.89 2.00 14.74
C THR A 137 2.71 0.93 15.46
N ASN A 138 2.72 0.98 16.80
CA ASN A 138 3.36 -0.02 17.67
C ASN A 138 2.88 -1.47 17.44
N SER A 139 1.83 -1.70 16.65
CA SER A 139 1.33 -3.03 16.28
C SER A 139 2.03 -3.66 15.06
N GLY A 140 2.75 -2.87 14.26
CA GLY A 140 3.34 -3.27 12.97
C GLY A 140 2.35 -3.65 11.86
N LEU A 141 1.10 -3.97 12.18
CA LEU A 141 0.07 -4.31 11.19
C LEU A 141 -0.90 -3.15 10.88
N ARG A 142 -0.71 -1.97 11.50
CA ARG A 142 -1.49 -0.77 11.18
C ARG A 142 -0.61 0.43 10.86
N LEU A 143 -1.05 1.18 9.85
CA LEU A 143 -0.55 2.50 9.45
C LEU A 143 -1.48 3.60 9.96
N TYR A 144 -0.91 4.68 10.48
CA TYR A 144 -1.65 5.79 11.06
C TYR A 144 -1.52 7.07 10.21
N CYS A 145 -2.62 7.81 10.06
CA CYS A 145 -2.61 9.15 9.47
C CYS A 145 -2.66 10.22 10.56
N ALA A 146 -1.57 10.97 10.73
CA ALA A 146 -1.50 12.06 11.71
C ALA A 146 -2.53 13.19 11.47
N LYS A 147 -3.00 13.39 10.22
CA LYS A 147 -3.99 14.42 9.87
C LYS A 147 -5.41 14.02 10.25
N CYS A 148 -5.99 13.02 9.58
CA CYS A 148 -7.39 12.61 9.79
C CYS A 148 -7.60 11.52 10.88
N LYS A 149 -6.55 11.14 11.61
CA LYS A 149 -6.57 10.20 12.75
C LYS A 149 -6.98 8.75 12.44
N ARG A 150 -7.37 8.44 11.21
CA ARG A 150 -7.62 7.07 10.72
C ARG A 150 -6.38 6.20 10.87
N SER A 151 -6.60 4.93 11.20
CA SER A 151 -5.62 3.86 11.00
C SER A 151 -6.09 2.90 9.91
N TYR A 152 -5.16 2.36 9.13
CA TYR A 152 -5.39 1.37 8.07
C TYR A 152 -4.67 0.07 8.41
N ASP A 153 -5.30 -1.08 8.18
CA ASP A 153 -4.65 -2.39 8.30
C ASP A 153 -3.86 -2.70 7.02
N VAL A 154 -2.55 -2.93 7.13
CA VAL A 154 -1.68 -3.14 5.94
C VAL A 154 -1.89 -4.47 5.25
N ASN A 155 -2.60 -5.38 5.90
CA ASN A 155 -3.02 -6.65 5.33
C ASN A 155 -3.96 -6.47 4.12
N ASN A 156 -4.87 -5.50 4.19
CA ASN A 156 -6.00 -5.36 3.26
C ASN A 156 -6.26 -3.91 2.79
N GLY A 157 -5.60 -2.92 3.38
CA GLY A 157 -5.75 -1.50 3.06
C GLY A 157 -7.02 -0.85 3.65
N VAL A 158 -7.82 -1.59 4.43
CA VAL A 158 -9.09 -1.11 4.99
C VAL A 158 -8.85 -0.19 6.19
N VAL A 159 -9.71 0.83 6.37
CA VAL A 159 -9.74 1.64 7.59
C VAL A 159 -10.10 0.74 8.78
N ALA A 160 -9.14 0.56 9.68
CA ALA A 160 -9.21 -0.33 10.83
C ALA A 160 -9.49 0.40 12.16
N ASP A 161 -9.42 1.73 12.16
CA ASP A 161 -9.79 2.62 13.26
C ASP A 161 -10.03 4.06 12.76
N GLY A 162 -10.82 4.84 13.49
CA GLY A 162 -11.28 6.17 13.12
C GLY A 162 -12.48 6.18 12.16
N GLU A 163 -12.81 7.36 11.64
CA GLU A 163 -13.95 7.57 10.73
C GLU A 163 -13.92 6.62 9.52
N PRO A 164 -15.04 5.99 9.13
CA PRO A 164 -15.12 5.19 7.89
C PRO A 164 -14.71 5.98 6.65
N GLY A 165 -14.34 5.28 5.57
CA GLY A 165 -13.90 5.93 4.33
C GLY A 165 -13.27 4.99 3.32
N ARG A 166 -12.56 5.57 2.36
CA ARG A 166 -11.84 4.91 1.27
C ARG A 166 -10.71 4.01 1.81
N GLN A 167 -10.50 2.85 1.19
CA GLN A 167 -9.34 1.97 1.42
C GLN A 167 -8.06 2.60 0.85
N LEU A 168 -6.87 2.19 1.29
CA LEU A 168 -5.62 2.64 0.68
C LEU A 168 -5.59 2.33 -0.82
N TYR A 169 -5.00 3.24 -1.61
CA TYR A 169 -4.79 3.02 -3.04
C TYR A 169 -3.87 1.82 -3.24
N ARG A 170 -4.39 0.74 -3.84
CA ARG A 170 -3.65 -0.52 -4.06
C ARG A 170 -2.94 -0.52 -5.41
N TYR A 171 -1.74 -1.06 -5.43
CA TYR A 171 -0.94 -1.32 -6.63
C TYR A 171 -0.79 -2.83 -6.85
N GLN A 172 -0.56 -3.24 -8.09
CA GLN A 172 -0.16 -4.62 -8.39
C GLN A 172 1.23 -4.86 -7.78
N ALA A 173 1.48 -6.08 -7.31
CA ALA A 173 2.78 -6.45 -6.76
C ALA A 173 3.13 -7.90 -7.14
N ALA A 174 4.40 -8.16 -7.41
CA ALA A 174 4.92 -9.49 -7.74
C ALA A 174 6.38 -9.64 -7.32
N LEU A 175 6.81 -10.90 -7.21
CA LEU A 175 8.21 -11.29 -7.04
C LEU A 175 8.60 -12.21 -8.22
N ASP A 176 9.16 -11.61 -9.26
CA ASP A 176 9.60 -12.31 -10.46
C ASP A 176 11.01 -12.90 -10.21
N GLY A 177 11.05 -14.02 -9.48
CA GLY A 177 12.29 -14.66 -9.04
C GLY A 177 13.03 -13.81 -8.00
N ALA A 178 14.08 -13.09 -8.42
CA ALA A 178 14.82 -12.15 -7.58
C ALA A 178 14.28 -10.70 -7.68
N VAL A 179 13.32 -10.42 -8.56
CA VAL A 179 12.88 -9.05 -8.84
C VAL A 179 11.54 -8.76 -8.15
N LEU A 180 11.59 -8.00 -7.05
CA LEU A 180 10.41 -7.45 -6.38
C LEU A 180 9.87 -6.27 -7.20
N ARG A 181 8.57 -6.23 -7.45
CA ARG A 181 7.93 -5.25 -8.34
C ARG A 181 6.62 -4.73 -7.77
N ALA A 182 6.31 -3.46 -8.03
CA ALA A 182 4.96 -2.92 -7.89
C ALA A 182 4.64 -1.91 -9.00
N TRP A 183 3.40 -1.93 -9.49
CA TRP A 183 2.98 -1.10 -10.64
C TRP A 183 1.45 -0.90 -10.74
N ASN A 184 1.05 -0.04 -11.68
CA ASN A 184 -0.32 0.12 -12.19
C ASN A 184 -0.32 0.54 -13.67
#